data_AF-A0A815SQQ1-F1
#
_entry.id   AF-A0A815SQQ1-F1
#
_cell.length_a   1.000
_cell.length_b   1.000
_cell.length_c   1.000
_cell.angle_alpha   90.00
_cell.angle_beta   90.00
_cell.angle_gamma   90.00
#
_symmetry.space_group_name_H-M   'P 1'
#
loop_
_entity.id
_entity.type
_entity.pdbx_description
1 polymer ?
#
loop_
_entity_poly.entity_id
_entity_poly.type
_entity_poly.pdbx_seq_one_letter_code
_entity_poly.pdbx_strand_id
1 'polypeptide(L)'
;MITLLMFKKGNYTINIDTSPLLFDIILQAAKMVPSAYDPPGVTVYDKWMNVNRNNVTNEPKMRYGLGSGSDYYGFDQLIGSSNMDMRYTYNFADYGNLDSYPLYHTSYEVFSMMKSFIDPDFEYIDQAHRTIGQLWGVLTLLLSETPVLQFNVTRYATALIQAMNTLKPTDPTLLDPLRNAINDFGKTAQDFVARSKLLDYENPYEIRAYNDQLLQLERAFLNPLGQGGDYTDFKHIIYAPVKINKYAADGFPAISDAIVSGNSTEIEYQVAIATYFIRGALSTLKEFNNFFS
;
A
#
# COMPACT_ATOMS: atom_id res chain seq x y z
N MET A 1 -6.36 -7.97 -1.02
CA MET A 1 -7.58 -7.82 -0.19
C MET A 1 -7.99 -6.36 -0.15
N ILE A 2 -9.28 -6.03 -0.26
CA ILE A 2 -9.77 -4.68 0.02
C ILE A 2 -10.32 -4.69 1.44
N THR A 3 -9.81 -3.82 2.31
CA THR A 3 -10.23 -3.71 3.72
C THR A 3 -10.79 -2.35 4.04
N LEU A 4 -11.75 -2.37 4.97
CA LEU A 4 -12.36 -1.20 5.55
C LEU A 4 -12.45 -1.48 7.04
N LEU A 5 -11.53 -0.95 7.84
CA LEU A 5 -11.72 -1.00 9.29
C LEU A 5 -12.91 -0.13 9.70
N MET A 6 -12.97 1.08 9.12
CA MET A 6 -13.88 2.11 9.57
C MET A 6 -14.16 3.12 8.49
N PHE A 7 -15.46 3.36 8.30
CA PHE A 7 -15.95 4.12 7.17
C PHE A 7 -15.55 5.60 7.20
N LYS A 8 -15.68 6.25 8.36
CA LYS A 8 -15.58 7.71 8.49
C LYS A 8 -14.87 8.09 9.78
N LYS A 9 -13.63 8.58 9.69
CA LYS A 9 -12.95 9.31 10.79
C LYS A 9 -13.16 10.82 10.70
N GLY A 10 -13.62 11.31 9.54
CA GLY A 10 -14.00 12.70 9.30
C GLY A 10 -14.71 12.86 7.96
N ASN A 11 -14.97 14.08 7.51
CA ASN A 11 -15.77 14.37 6.31
C ASN A 11 -15.01 15.19 5.25
N TYR A 12 -13.68 15.23 5.30
CA TYR A 12 -12.90 16.14 4.47
C TYR A 12 -12.44 15.52 3.14
N THR A 13 -11.69 14.42 3.21
CA THR A 13 -11.11 13.75 2.03
C THR A 13 -10.88 12.28 2.31
N ILE A 14 -10.64 11.49 1.27
CA ILE A 14 -10.18 10.11 1.41
C ILE A 14 -8.71 10.06 1.87
N ASN A 15 -8.38 9.07 2.68
CA ASN A 15 -7.02 8.67 3.02
C ASN A 15 -6.89 7.16 2.81
N ILE A 16 -5.84 6.76 2.09
CA ILE A 16 -5.62 5.36 1.69
C ILE A 16 -4.20 4.93 2.05
N ASP A 17 -4.12 3.78 2.71
CA ASP A 17 -2.88 3.05 3.01
C ASP A 17 -2.90 1.77 2.16
N THR A 18 -1.86 1.49 1.36
CA THR A 18 -1.92 0.42 0.35
C THR A 18 -0.58 -0.18 -0.04
N SER A 19 -0.59 -1.39 -0.61
CA SER A 19 0.53 -1.92 -1.38
C SER A 19 0.80 -1.04 -2.62
N PRO A 20 2.07 -0.75 -2.94
CA PRO A 20 2.41 -0.02 -4.16
C PRO A 20 1.83 -0.60 -5.46
N LEU A 21 1.57 -1.93 -5.51
CA LEU A 21 0.99 -2.58 -6.70
C LEU A 21 -0.40 -2.03 -7.05
N LEU A 22 -1.17 -1.59 -6.06
CA LEU A 22 -2.56 -1.17 -6.21
C LEU A 22 -2.71 0.34 -6.45
N PHE A 23 -1.62 1.11 -6.43
CA PHE A 23 -1.67 2.57 -6.46
C PHE A 23 -2.41 3.12 -7.70
N ASP A 24 -2.10 2.63 -8.89
CA ASP A 24 -2.66 3.17 -10.13
C ASP A 24 -4.14 2.80 -10.32
N ILE A 25 -4.54 1.58 -9.97
CA ILE A 25 -5.95 1.16 -10.03
C ILE A 25 -6.81 1.94 -9.04
N ILE A 26 -6.27 2.31 -7.87
CA ILE A 26 -6.91 3.21 -6.92
C ILE A 26 -7.13 4.60 -7.53
N LEU A 27 -6.13 5.16 -8.20
CA LEU A 27 -6.27 6.45 -8.88
C LEU A 27 -7.28 6.39 -10.04
N GLN A 28 -7.32 5.29 -10.78
CA GLN A 28 -8.30 5.07 -11.84
C GLN A 28 -9.71 5.04 -11.27
N ALA A 29 -9.95 4.26 -10.20
CA ALA A 29 -11.25 4.22 -9.54
C ALA A 29 -11.65 5.60 -8.98
N ALA A 30 -10.71 6.34 -8.38
CA ALA A 30 -10.96 7.68 -7.85
C ALA A 30 -11.39 8.70 -8.92
N LYS A 31 -10.95 8.52 -10.18
CA LYS A 31 -11.39 9.36 -11.32
C LYS A 31 -12.79 9.00 -11.83
N MET A 32 -13.29 7.81 -11.49
CA MET A 32 -14.61 7.34 -11.94
C MET A 32 -15.73 7.61 -10.93
N VAL A 33 -15.38 7.92 -9.68
CA VAL A 33 -16.34 8.10 -8.59
C VAL A 33 -16.50 9.59 -8.24
N PRO A 34 -17.74 10.09 -8.14
CA PRO A 34 -18.01 11.44 -7.67
C PRO A 34 -17.51 11.68 -6.23
N SER A 35 -16.91 12.84 -5.98
CA SER A 35 -16.52 13.24 -4.62
C SER A 35 -17.76 13.54 -3.78
N ALA A 36 -17.75 13.11 -2.52
CA ALA A 36 -18.77 13.52 -1.55
C ALA A 36 -18.63 15.03 -1.24
N TYR A 37 -19.77 15.71 -1.05
CA TYR A 37 -19.87 17.12 -0.63
C TYR A 37 -19.35 18.16 -1.63
N ASP A 38 -18.88 17.76 -2.81
CA ASP A 38 -18.44 18.66 -3.86
C ASP A 38 -19.50 18.75 -4.98
N PRO A 39 -19.51 19.83 -5.79
CA PRO A 39 -20.45 19.99 -6.89
C PRO A 39 -20.40 18.83 -7.91
N PRO A 40 -21.52 18.56 -8.62
CA PRO A 40 -21.53 17.57 -9.69
C PRO A 40 -20.40 17.77 -10.71
N GLY A 41 -19.74 16.68 -11.07
CA GLY A 41 -18.60 16.68 -11.99
C GLY A 41 -17.23 16.69 -11.30
N VAL A 42 -17.15 16.96 -10.00
CA VAL A 42 -15.91 16.79 -9.22
C VAL A 42 -15.76 15.33 -8.81
N THR A 43 -14.65 14.70 -9.19
CA THR A 43 -14.36 13.31 -8.83
C THR A 43 -13.60 13.23 -7.50
N VAL A 44 -13.56 12.05 -6.88
CA VAL A 44 -12.73 11.79 -5.70
C VAL A 44 -11.27 12.15 -5.99
N TYR A 45 -10.78 11.82 -7.19
CA TYR A 45 -9.43 12.17 -7.62
C TYR A 45 -9.20 13.68 -7.63
N ASP A 46 -10.13 14.47 -8.18
CA ASP A 46 -10.00 15.93 -8.27
C ASP A 46 -9.94 16.57 -6.89
N LYS A 47 -10.86 16.16 -6.00
CA LYS A 47 -10.87 16.61 -4.60
C LYS A 47 -9.55 16.25 -3.92
N TRP A 48 -9.13 15.00 -4.05
CA TRP A 48 -7.94 14.48 -3.39
C TRP A 48 -6.65 15.17 -3.87
N MET A 49 -6.53 15.44 -5.17
CA MET A 49 -5.45 16.24 -5.76
C MET A 49 -5.41 17.68 -5.25
N ASN A 50 -6.56 18.26 -4.92
CA ASN A 50 -6.61 19.63 -4.41
C ASN A 50 -6.14 19.68 -2.94
N VAL A 51 -6.60 18.73 -2.12
CA VAL A 51 -6.47 18.83 -0.66
C VAL A 51 -5.33 18.01 -0.06
N ASN A 52 -4.82 17.00 -0.74
CA ASN A 52 -3.75 16.13 -0.23
C ASN A 52 -2.86 15.61 -1.37
N ARG A 53 -2.20 16.54 -2.06
CA ARG A 53 -1.26 16.27 -3.15
C ARG A 53 0.14 15.98 -2.62
N ASN A 54 0.81 15.03 -3.25
CA ASN A 54 2.26 14.90 -3.18
C ASN A 54 2.90 15.87 -4.19
N ASN A 55 3.58 16.90 -3.68
CA ASN A 55 4.20 17.93 -4.51
C ASN A 55 5.39 17.44 -5.34
N VAL A 56 5.97 16.27 -5.00
CA VAL A 56 7.10 15.69 -5.73
C VAL A 56 6.60 14.88 -6.93
N THR A 57 5.64 13.99 -6.73
CA THR A 57 5.13 13.12 -7.80
C THR A 57 4.01 13.77 -8.60
N ASN A 58 3.42 14.87 -8.11
CA ASN A 58 2.23 15.48 -8.68
C ASN A 58 1.01 14.55 -8.72
N GLU A 59 0.82 13.78 -7.65
CA GLU A 59 -0.26 12.80 -7.52
C GLU A 59 -0.91 12.89 -6.14
N PRO A 60 -2.09 12.29 -5.92
CA PRO A 60 -2.65 12.23 -4.58
C PRO A 60 -1.73 11.47 -3.64
N LYS A 61 -1.58 11.97 -2.42
CA LYS A 61 -0.72 11.35 -1.41
C LYS A 61 -1.39 10.10 -0.85
N MET A 62 -0.86 8.94 -1.21
CA MET A 62 -1.12 7.66 -0.54
C MET A 62 0.06 7.25 0.32
N ARG A 63 -0.20 6.41 1.32
CA ARG A 63 0.85 5.79 2.13
C ARG A 63 1.10 4.38 1.65
N TYR A 64 2.37 4.01 1.55
CA TYR A 64 2.76 2.64 1.25
C TYR A 64 2.91 1.84 2.54
N GLY A 65 2.45 0.59 2.48
CA GLY A 65 2.45 -0.31 3.62
C GLY A 65 1.24 -0.12 4.52
N LEU A 66 0.83 -1.20 5.16
CA LEU A 66 -0.25 -1.21 6.13
C LEU A 66 0.29 -1.65 7.49
N GLY A 67 -0.13 -0.99 8.57
CA GLY A 67 0.30 -1.32 9.93
C GLY A 67 -0.34 -2.61 10.47
N SER A 68 -0.68 -2.65 11.75
CA SER A 68 -1.41 -3.78 12.36
C SER A 68 -2.82 -3.42 12.85
N GLY A 69 -3.33 -2.24 12.45
CA GLY A 69 -4.53 -1.65 13.03
C GLY A 69 -5.86 -2.24 12.57
N SER A 70 -5.87 -3.24 11.69
CA SER A 70 -7.07 -3.86 11.13
C SER A 70 -6.80 -5.27 10.62
N ASP A 71 -7.84 -5.91 10.07
CA ASP A 71 -7.84 -7.27 9.58
C ASP A 71 -6.88 -7.51 8.41
N TYR A 72 -6.45 -6.46 7.70
CA TYR A 72 -5.44 -6.56 6.65
C TYR A 72 -4.10 -7.11 7.17
N TYR A 73 -3.84 -7.03 8.48
CA TYR A 73 -2.58 -7.50 9.08
C TYR A 73 -2.26 -8.95 8.70
N GLY A 74 -3.22 -9.87 8.84
CA GLY A 74 -2.99 -11.28 8.52
C GLY A 74 -2.73 -11.50 7.02
N PHE A 75 -3.38 -10.73 6.16
CA PHE A 75 -3.22 -10.85 4.71
C PHE A 75 -1.90 -10.26 4.23
N ASP A 76 -1.45 -9.16 4.84
CA ASP A 76 -0.22 -8.47 4.50
C ASP A 76 0.99 -9.20 5.10
N GLN A 77 1.02 -9.33 6.43
CA GLN A 77 2.19 -9.76 7.19
C GLN A 77 2.33 -11.28 7.32
N LEU A 78 1.29 -12.07 7.00
CA LEU A 78 1.37 -13.55 7.08
C LEU A 78 1.20 -14.24 5.72
N ILE A 79 0.36 -13.69 4.84
CA ILE A 79 0.02 -14.32 3.54
C ILE A 79 0.75 -13.64 2.37
N GLY A 80 1.07 -12.34 2.46
CA GLY A 80 1.74 -11.59 1.39
C GLY A 80 0.77 -11.29 0.25
N SER A 81 -0.46 -10.92 0.57
CA SER A 81 -1.45 -10.42 -0.38
C SER A 81 -1.34 -8.90 -0.48
N SER A 82 -1.41 -8.35 -1.68
CA SER A 82 -1.51 -6.89 -1.87
C SER A 82 -2.83 -6.37 -1.31
N ASN A 83 -2.76 -5.39 -0.42
CA ASN A 83 -3.92 -4.89 0.31
C ASN A 83 -4.09 -3.37 0.24
N MET A 84 -5.29 -2.89 0.56
CA MET A 84 -5.59 -1.47 0.74
C MET A 84 -6.59 -1.26 1.88
N ASP A 85 -6.39 -0.23 2.67
CA ASP A 85 -7.35 0.30 3.64
C ASP A 85 -7.74 1.72 3.23
N MET A 86 -9.04 1.95 3.06
CA MET A 86 -9.56 3.22 2.57
C MET A 86 -10.57 3.79 3.56
N ARG A 87 -10.44 5.06 3.89
CA ARG A 87 -11.34 5.74 4.85
C ARG A 87 -11.49 7.21 4.51
N TYR A 88 -12.63 7.81 4.85
CA TYR A 88 -12.72 9.27 4.93
C TYR A 88 -12.03 9.77 6.21
N THR A 89 -11.26 10.85 6.08
CA THR A 89 -10.56 11.51 7.17
C THR A 89 -11.00 12.96 7.32
N TYR A 90 -10.68 13.56 8.46
CA TYR A 90 -10.86 14.99 8.73
C TYR A 90 -9.70 15.81 8.16
N ASN A 91 -9.84 17.14 8.14
CA ASN A 91 -8.76 18.03 7.73
C ASN A 91 -7.69 18.13 8.83
N PHE A 92 -6.49 17.61 8.54
CA PHE A 92 -5.37 17.67 9.49
C PHE A 92 -4.94 19.11 9.83
N ALA A 93 -5.22 20.09 8.97
CA ALA A 93 -4.91 21.49 9.26
C ALA A 93 -5.84 22.08 10.34
N ASP A 94 -7.11 21.66 10.36
CA ASP A 94 -8.12 22.21 11.28
C ASP A 94 -8.07 21.53 12.66
N TYR A 95 -7.74 20.24 12.68
CA TYR A 95 -7.84 19.40 13.88
C TYR A 95 -6.48 18.86 14.36
N GLY A 96 -5.38 19.17 13.67
CA GLY A 96 -4.05 18.64 13.98
C GLY A 96 -3.94 17.12 13.76
N ASN A 97 -2.94 16.51 14.40
CA ASN A 97 -2.74 15.05 14.37
C ASN A 97 -3.51 14.38 15.51
N LEU A 98 -4.84 14.45 15.48
CA LEU A 98 -5.64 13.55 16.33
C LEU A 98 -5.33 12.08 15.96
N ASP A 99 -5.20 11.21 16.96
CA ASP A 99 -4.96 9.79 16.70
C ASP A 99 -6.24 9.09 16.17
N SER A 100 -7.41 9.55 16.62
CA SER A 100 -8.73 9.08 16.19
C SER A 100 -9.80 10.16 16.42
N TYR A 101 -11.04 9.86 16.04
CA TYR A 101 -12.20 10.71 16.37
C TYR A 101 -12.59 10.51 17.85
N PRO A 102 -13.24 11.50 18.49
CA PRO A 102 -13.37 11.55 19.95
C PRO A 102 -14.13 10.40 20.61
N LEU A 103 -14.95 9.66 19.87
CA LEU A 103 -15.81 8.61 20.44
C LEU A 103 -15.19 7.21 20.33
N TYR A 104 -14.11 7.06 19.57
CA TYR A 104 -13.50 5.77 19.26
C TYR A 104 -13.26 4.88 20.50
N HIS A 105 -13.72 3.63 20.44
CA HIS A 105 -13.59 2.63 21.52
C HIS A 105 -14.22 3.05 22.86
N THR A 106 -15.25 3.88 22.83
CA THR A 106 -16.03 4.24 24.01
C THR A 106 -17.45 3.69 23.96
N SER A 107 -18.15 3.68 25.10
CA SER A 107 -19.57 3.36 25.15
C SER A 107 -20.47 4.40 24.45
N TYR A 108 -19.91 5.51 23.98
CA TYR A 108 -20.62 6.56 23.27
C TYR A 108 -20.63 6.38 21.74
N GLU A 109 -20.02 5.30 21.23
CA GLU A 109 -20.11 4.88 19.82
C GLU A 109 -21.48 4.26 19.50
N VAL A 110 -22.53 5.06 19.63
CA VAL A 110 -23.91 4.61 19.51
C VAL A 110 -24.64 5.43 18.45
N PHE A 111 -25.63 4.79 17.82
CA PHE A 111 -26.46 5.42 16.79
C PHE A 111 -27.11 6.73 17.26
N SER A 112 -27.53 6.82 18.52
CA SER A 112 -28.12 8.04 19.09
C SER A 112 -27.14 9.22 19.08
N MET A 113 -25.84 8.98 19.25
CA MET A 113 -24.82 10.03 19.16
C MET A 113 -24.68 10.53 17.72
N MET A 114 -24.70 9.61 16.75
CA MET A 114 -24.72 9.95 15.33
C MET A 114 -25.95 10.80 14.97
N LYS A 115 -27.14 10.30 15.30
CA LYS A 115 -28.43 10.92 14.94
C LYS A 115 -28.71 12.24 15.67
N SER A 116 -28.16 12.43 16.87
CA SER A 116 -28.46 13.64 17.66
C SER A 116 -27.41 14.73 17.51
N PHE A 117 -26.13 14.39 17.26
CA PHE A 117 -25.03 15.35 17.38
C PHE A 117 -24.04 15.36 16.22
N ILE A 118 -23.83 14.25 15.51
CA ILE A 118 -22.78 14.17 14.48
C ILE A 118 -23.37 14.46 13.09
N ASP A 119 -24.48 13.82 12.75
CA ASP A 119 -25.12 13.95 11.44
C ASP A 119 -26.63 13.68 11.54
N PRO A 120 -27.40 14.64 12.08
CA PRO A 120 -28.82 14.43 12.35
C PRO A 120 -29.66 14.12 11.12
N ASP A 121 -29.29 14.63 9.95
CA ASP A 121 -30.05 14.41 8.71
C ASP A 121 -29.47 13.28 7.85
N PHE A 122 -28.39 12.64 8.32
CA PHE A 122 -27.60 11.64 7.59
C PHE A 122 -27.06 12.10 6.23
N GLU A 123 -27.15 13.39 5.92
CA GLU A 123 -26.71 13.93 4.64
C GLU A 123 -25.19 13.74 4.48
N TYR A 124 -24.44 13.96 5.55
CA TYR A 124 -22.99 13.87 5.45
C TYR A 124 -22.54 12.41 5.35
N ILE A 125 -23.08 11.55 6.19
CA ILE A 125 -22.71 10.16 6.26
C ILE A 125 -23.16 9.44 5.00
N ASP A 126 -24.36 9.71 4.45
CA ASP A 126 -24.86 9.10 3.22
C ASP A 126 -23.93 9.38 2.04
N GLN A 127 -23.54 10.64 1.82
CA GLN A 127 -22.67 11.00 0.70
C GLN A 127 -21.29 10.32 0.80
N ALA A 128 -20.64 10.37 1.97
CA ALA A 128 -19.38 9.65 2.15
C ALA A 128 -19.58 8.13 2.01
N HIS A 129 -20.66 7.57 2.59
CA HIS A 129 -21.04 6.14 2.51
C HIS A 129 -21.14 5.65 1.09
N ARG A 130 -21.87 6.41 0.30
CA ARG A 130 -22.03 6.17 -1.12
C ARG A 130 -20.71 6.27 -1.87
N THR A 131 -19.91 7.30 -1.63
CA THR A 131 -18.63 7.48 -2.34
C THR A 131 -17.63 6.35 -2.07
N ILE A 132 -17.37 5.93 -0.81
CA ILE A 132 -16.46 4.78 -0.60
C ILE A 132 -17.10 3.48 -1.10
N GLY A 133 -18.42 3.30 -0.93
CA GLY A 133 -19.13 2.13 -1.46
C GLY A 133 -18.97 2.01 -2.99
N GLN A 134 -19.07 3.13 -3.70
CA GLN A 134 -18.81 3.20 -5.14
C GLN A 134 -17.34 2.93 -5.48
N LEU A 135 -16.39 3.48 -4.72
CA LEU A 135 -14.97 3.16 -4.91
C LEU A 135 -14.69 1.67 -4.77
N TRP A 136 -15.25 1.04 -3.73
CA TRP A 136 -15.17 -0.40 -3.54
C TRP A 136 -15.75 -1.19 -4.70
N GLY A 137 -16.95 -0.81 -5.16
CA GLY A 137 -17.60 -1.45 -6.30
C GLY A 137 -16.76 -1.34 -7.57
N VAL A 138 -16.28 -0.13 -7.89
CA VAL A 138 -15.44 0.11 -9.07
C VAL A 138 -14.11 -0.64 -8.97
N LEU A 139 -13.43 -0.59 -7.82
CA LEU A 139 -12.19 -1.34 -7.60
C LEU A 139 -12.39 -2.85 -7.74
N THR A 140 -13.49 -3.38 -7.20
CA THR A 140 -13.82 -4.80 -7.30
C THR A 140 -14.00 -5.19 -8.77
N LEU A 141 -14.77 -4.42 -9.54
CA LEU A 141 -14.97 -4.66 -10.97
C LEU A 141 -13.66 -4.53 -11.77
N LEU A 142 -12.86 -3.50 -11.50
CA LEU A 142 -11.57 -3.31 -12.18
C LEU A 142 -10.59 -4.47 -11.89
N LEU A 143 -10.64 -5.07 -10.70
CA LEU A 143 -9.83 -6.22 -10.32
C LEU A 143 -10.40 -7.57 -10.79
N SER A 144 -11.72 -7.71 -10.92
CA SER A 144 -12.36 -8.98 -11.29
C SER A 144 -12.60 -9.15 -12.79
N GLU A 145 -12.85 -8.06 -13.52
CA GLU A 145 -13.31 -8.10 -14.91
C GLU A 145 -12.19 -7.87 -15.94
N THR A 146 -10.97 -7.57 -15.50
CA THR A 146 -9.84 -7.37 -16.43
C THR A 146 -9.05 -8.67 -16.63
N PRO A 147 -8.78 -9.08 -17.89
CA PRO A 147 -8.03 -10.32 -18.14
C PRO A 147 -6.65 -10.34 -17.48
N VAL A 148 -5.96 -9.19 -17.51
CA VAL A 148 -4.67 -8.98 -16.83
C VAL A 148 -4.90 -8.09 -15.62
N LEU A 149 -4.40 -8.53 -14.46
CA LEU A 149 -4.48 -7.76 -13.22
C LEU A 149 -3.80 -6.39 -13.40
N GLN A 150 -4.51 -5.33 -13.03
CA GLN A 150 -4.03 -3.94 -13.15
C GLN A 150 -3.07 -3.55 -12.03
N PHE A 151 -2.10 -4.41 -11.73
CA PHE A 151 -1.03 -4.16 -10.77
C PHE A 151 0.14 -3.46 -11.47
N ASN A 152 0.73 -2.46 -10.80
CA ASN A 152 1.92 -1.80 -11.33
C ASN A 152 3.17 -2.14 -10.52
N VAL A 153 3.98 -3.05 -11.06
CA VAL A 153 5.26 -3.46 -10.45
C VAL A 153 6.32 -2.35 -10.43
N THR A 154 6.27 -1.39 -11.36
CA THR A 154 7.20 -0.26 -11.39
C THR A 154 6.92 0.76 -10.28
N ARG A 155 5.67 0.85 -9.80
CA ARG A 155 5.33 1.60 -8.59
C ARG A 155 6.03 1.01 -7.37
N TYR A 156 6.10 -0.32 -7.28
CA TYR A 156 6.85 -0.98 -6.22
C TYR A 156 8.33 -0.64 -6.24
N ALA A 157 8.96 -0.63 -7.42
CA ALA A 157 10.35 -0.22 -7.56
C ALA A 157 10.58 1.23 -7.05
N THR A 158 9.67 2.14 -7.37
CA THR A 158 9.71 3.53 -6.90
C THR A 158 9.51 3.59 -5.39
N ALA A 159 8.58 2.81 -4.84
CA ALA A 159 8.30 2.74 -3.42
C ALA A 159 9.48 2.19 -2.61
N LEU A 160 10.22 1.20 -3.15
CA LEU A 160 11.47 0.69 -2.58
C LEU A 160 12.56 1.76 -2.52
N ILE A 161 12.72 2.54 -3.59
CA ILE A 161 13.67 3.66 -3.62
C ILE A 161 13.29 4.72 -2.57
N GLN A 162 12.01 5.06 -2.48
CA GLN A 162 11.51 6.02 -1.50
C GLN A 162 11.76 5.53 -0.07
N ALA A 163 11.44 4.27 0.23
CA ALA A 163 11.69 3.63 1.53
C ALA A 163 13.19 3.61 1.86
N MET A 164 14.06 3.17 0.96
CA MET A 164 15.51 3.19 1.21
C MET A 164 16.04 4.61 1.43
N ASN A 165 15.48 5.62 0.76
CA ASN A 165 15.91 7.00 0.92
C ASN A 165 15.53 7.62 2.27
N THR A 166 14.64 7.01 3.06
CA THR A 166 14.38 7.45 4.45
C THR A 166 15.49 6.98 5.41
N LEU A 167 16.22 5.91 5.07
CA LEU A 167 17.31 5.37 5.87
C LEU A 167 18.53 6.32 5.86
N LYS A 168 19.06 6.60 7.05
CA LYS A 168 20.21 7.52 7.28
C LYS A 168 21.26 6.88 8.19
N PRO A 169 21.98 5.84 7.74
CA PRO A 169 23.09 5.27 8.49
C PRO A 169 24.25 6.27 8.61
N THR A 170 25.13 6.03 9.58
CA THR A 170 26.39 6.78 9.73
C THR A 170 27.31 6.63 8.52
N ASP A 171 27.40 5.41 7.98
CA ASP A 171 28.07 5.09 6.73
C ASP A 171 27.04 4.71 5.64
N PRO A 172 26.80 5.57 4.63
CA PRO A 172 25.88 5.29 3.54
C PRO A 172 26.22 4.04 2.71
N THR A 173 27.48 3.62 2.68
CA THR A 173 27.94 2.46 1.88
C THR A 173 27.37 1.14 2.39
N LEU A 174 26.96 1.09 3.66
CA LEU A 174 26.25 -0.05 4.25
C LEU A 174 24.95 -0.39 3.50
N LEU A 175 24.35 0.58 2.77
CA LEU A 175 23.14 0.37 1.98
C LEU A 175 23.41 0.01 0.52
N ASP A 176 24.66 -0.03 0.07
CA ASP A 176 24.99 -0.29 -1.34
C ASP A 176 24.47 -1.64 -1.87
N PRO A 177 24.55 -2.76 -1.11
CA PRO A 177 23.95 -4.02 -1.55
C PRO A 177 22.44 -3.92 -1.81
N LEU A 178 21.73 -3.23 -0.90
CA LEU A 178 20.29 -2.99 -1.01
C LEU A 178 19.96 -2.08 -2.19
N ARG A 179 20.72 -0.99 -2.36
CA ARG A 179 20.57 -0.04 -3.48
C ARG A 179 20.72 -0.75 -4.82
N ASN A 180 21.73 -1.60 -4.95
CA ASN A 180 21.97 -2.38 -6.16
C ASN A 180 20.82 -3.34 -6.45
N ALA A 181 20.32 -4.06 -5.42
CA ALA A 181 19.18 -4.95 -5.60
C ALA A 181 17.89 -4.22 -6.00
N ILE A 182 17.62 -3.03 -5.43
CA ILE A 182 16.47 -2.20 -5.80
C ILE A 182 16.59 -1.69 -7.24
N ASN A 183 17.79 -1.28 -7.67
CA ASN A 183 18.03 -0.86 -9.06
C ASN A 183 17.82 -2.03 -10.05
N ASP A 184 18.32 -3.23 -9.72
CA ASP A 184 18.10 -4.43 -10.52
C ASP A 184 16.61 -4.80 -10.58
N PHE A 185 15.90 -4.66 -9.46
CA PHE A 185 14.45 -4.87 -9.39
C PHE A 185 13.71 -3.88 -10.30
N GLY A 186 14.09 -2.59 -10.27
CA GLY A 186 13.50 -1.57 -11.13
C GLY A 186 13.65 -1.85 -12.62
N LYS A 187 14.83 -2.29 -13.06
CA LYS A 187 15.07 -2.72 -14.45
C LYS A 187 14.19 -3.92 -14.82
N THR A 188 14.17 -4.95 -13.96
CA THR A 188 13.37 -6.16 -14.20
C THR A 188 11.87 -5.84 -14.22
N ALA A 189 11.40 -4.92 -13.37
CA ALA A 189 10.01 -4.47 -13.37
C ALA A 189 9.64 -3.73 -14.66
N GLN A 190 10.56 -2.94 -15.24
CA GLN A 190 10.37 -2.31 -16.54
C GLN A 190 10.29 -3.36 -17.67
N ASP A 191 11.19 -4.35 -17.66
CA ASP A 191 11.17 -5.44 -18.63
C ASP A 191 9.87 -6.25 -18.51
N PHE A 192 9.42 -6.55 -17.28
CA PHE A 192 8.15 -7.23 -17.01
C PHE A 192 6.96 -6.47 -17.61
N VAL A 193 6.87 -5.16 -17.39
CA VAL A 193 5.81 -4.32 -17.99
C VAL A 193 5.94 -4.27 -19.51
N ALA A 194 7.15 -4.27 -20.07
CA ALA A 194 7.34 -4.33 -21.52
C ALA A 194 6.80 -5.65 -22.11
N ARG A 195 7.01 -6.79 -21.42
CA ARG A 195 6.46 -8.09 -21.82
C ARG A 195 4.94 -8.11 -21.87
N SER A 196 4.24 -7.33 -21.01
CA SER A 196 2.77 -7.24 -21.05
C SER A 196 2.20 -6.85 -22.42
N LYS A 197 2.97 -6.09 -23.22
CA LYS A 197 2.55 -5.61 -24.55
C LYS A 197 2.61 -6.70 -25.62
N LEU A 198 3.27 -7.81 -25.33
CA LEU A 198 3.48 -8.94 -26.23
C LEU A 198 2.53 -10.10 -25.93
N LEU A 199 1.70 -9.99 -24.89
CA LEU A 199 0.78 -11.05 -24.46
C LEU A 199 -0.25 -11.35 -25.56
N ASP A 200 -0.42 -12.63 -25.87
CA ASP A 200 -1.55 -13.10 -26.65
C ASP A 200 -2.80 -13.18 -25.77
N TYR A 201 -3.72 -12.23 -25.95
CA TYR A 201 -4.98 -12.17 -25.18
C TYR A 201 -5.97 -13.29 -25.53
N GLU A 202 -5.76 -14.00 -26.64
CA GLU A 202 -6.56 -15.18 -27.00
C GLU A 202 -6.04 -16.46 -26.31
N ASN A 203 -4.83 -16.41 -25.72
CA ASN A 203 -4.24 -17.53 -25.00
C ASN A 203 -4.43 -17.40 -23.47
N PRO A 204 -5.43 -18.08 -22.87
CA PRO A 204 -5.72 -17.93 -21.44
C PRO A 204 -4.59 -18.44 -20.54
N TYR A 205 -3.73 -19.35 -21.01
CA TYR A 205 -2.60 -19.85 -20.23
C TYR A 205 -1.49 -18.81 -20.09
N GLU A 206 -1.26 -18.02 -21.14
CA GLU A 206 -0.26 -16.95 -21.13
C GLU A 206 -0.69 -15.80 -20.20
N ILE A 207 -1.95 -15.36 -20.32
CA ILE A 207 -2.55 -14.38 -19.40
C ILE A 207 -2.47 -14.89 -17.95
N ARG A 208 -2.82 -16.17 -17.73
CA ARG A 208 -2.80 -16.76 -16.38
C ARG A 208 -1.39 -16.79 -15.81
N ALA A 209 -0.40 -17.22 -16.57
CA ALA A 209 0.99 -17.26 -16.14
C ALA A 209 1.48 -15.85 -15.76
N TYR A 210 1.17 -14.85 -16.58
CA TYR A 210 1.52 -13.45 -16.30
C TYR A 210 0.84 -12.92 -15.01
N ASN A 211 -0.45 -13.21 -14.83
CA ASN A 211 -1.18 -12.86 -13.60
C ASN A 211 -0.63 -13.56 -12.37
N ASP A 212 -0.22 -14.82 -12.48
CA ASP A 212 0.41 -15.55 -11.37
C ASP A 212 1.74 -14.87 -10.99
N GLN A 213 2.54 -14.37 -11.95
CA GLN A 213 3.74 -13.58 -11.62
C GLN A 213 3.39 -12.30 -10.84
N LEU A 214 2.34 -11.58 -11.24
CA LEU A 214 1.86 -10.39 -10.53
C LEU A 214 1.42 -10.70 -9.10
N LEU A 215 0.63 -11.76 -8.91
CA LEU A 215 0.11 -12.18 -7.60
C LEU A 215 1.21 -12.66 -6.66
N GLN A 216 2.23 -13.32 -7.20
CA GLN A 216 3.31 -13.91 -6.41
C GLN A 216 4.37 -12.90 -5.98
N LEU A 217 4.40 -11.70 -6.59
CA LEU A 217 5.40 -10.68 -6.28
C LEU A 217 5.35 -10.25 -4.80
N GLU A 218 4.17 -9.91 -4.28
CA GLU A 218 4.04 -9.47 -2.89
C GLU A 218 4.45 -10.57 -1.90
N ARG A 219 4.11 -11.83 -2.21
CA ARG A 219 4.49 -13.00 -1.40
C ARG A 219 5.99 -13.23 -1.35
N ALA A 220 6.72 -12.85 -2.41
CA ALA A 220 8.16 -13.01 -2.47
C ALA A 220 8.90 -12.10 -1.47
N PHE A 221 8.23 -11.11 -0.88
CA PHE A 221 8.76 -10.28 0.19
C PHE A 221 8.52 -10.84 1.59
N LEU A 222 7.93 -12.04 1.73
CA LEU A 222 7.73 -12.66 3.03
C LEU A 222 8.94 -13.50 3.47
N ASN A 223 9.55 -13.10 4.58
CA ASN A 223 10.49 -13.94 5.31
C ASN A 223 9.73 -14.84 6.30
N PRO A 224 9.70 -16.16 6.11
CA PRO A 224 8.98 -17.06 7.02
C PRO A 224 9.50 -17.03 8.46
N LEU A 225 10.75 -16.59 8.67
CA LEU A 225 11.38 -16.45 9.99
C LEU A 225 11.13 -15.06 10.62
N GLY A 226 10.38 -14.17 9.97
CA GLY A 226 10.27 -12.76 10.35
C GLY A 226 11.54 -11.96 9.99
N GLN A 227 11.59 -10.69 10.36
CA GLN A 227 12.76 -9.84 10.04
C GLN A 227 13.94 -10.00 11.05
N GLY A 228 13.83 -10.91 12.02
CA GLY A 228 14.83 -11.09 13.07
C GLY A 228 14.74 -10.04 14.19
N GLY A 229 15.57 -10.18 15.22
CA GLY A 229 15.48 -9.37 16.43
C GLY A 229 14.08 -9.45 17.06
N ASP A 230 13.47 -8.30 17.38
CA ASP A 230 12.08 -8.25 17.89
C ASP A 230 11.01 -8.22 16.77
N TYR A 231 11.39 -8.38 15.50
CA TYR A 231 10.47 -8.41 14.34
C TYR A 231 10.14 -9.83 13.86
N THR A 232 10.21 -10.84 14.74
CA THR A 232 9.93 -12.25 14.40
C THR A 232 8.49 -12.48 13.92
N ASP A 233 7.55 -11.66 14.41
CA ASP A 233 6.12 -11.79 14.07
C ASP A 233 5.76 -11.10 12.74
N PHE A 234 6.65 -10.26 12.22
CA PHE A 234 6.43 -9.45 11.02
C PHE A 234 7.24 -10.01 9.84
N LYS A 235 6.56 -10.71 8.94
CA LYS A 235 7.24 -11.45 7.85
C LYS A 235 7.51 -10.60 6.63
N HIS A 236 6.73 -9.56 6.40
CA HIS A 236 6.89 -8.75 5.20
C HIS A 236 8.10 -7.82 5.34
N ILE A 237 9.16 -8.06 4.56
CA ILE A 237 10.47 -7.44 4.77
C ILE A 237 10.57 -5.99 4.27
N ILE A 238 9.65 -5.54 3.43
CA ILE A 238 9.66 -4.17 2.90
C ILE A 238 8.86 -3.25 3.80
N TYR A 239 7.56 -3.50 3.92
CA TYR A 239 6.67 -2.75 4.79
C TYR A 239 6.24 -3.61 5.97
N ALA A 240 6.42 -3.10 7.18
CA ALA A 240 5.88 -3.73 8.38
C ALA A 240 5.55 -2.72 9.47
N PRO A 241 4.72 -3.09 10.46
CA PRO A 241 4.46 -2.28 11.64
C PRO A 241 5.75 -1.85 12.35
N VAL A 242 5.84 -0.58 12.75
CA VAL A 242 6.98 -0.06 13.50
C VAL A 242 6.85 -0.43 14.98
N LYS A 243 7.96 -0.74 15.67
CA LYS A 243 7.94 -1.10 17.11
C LYS A 243 7.24 -0.07 18.00
N ILE A 244 7.56 1.21 17.81
CA ILE A 244 7.05 2.31 18.64
C ILE A 244 5.55 2.54 18.38
N ASN A 245 5.11 2.40 17.12
CA ASN A 245 3.72 2.55 16.74
C ASN A 245 3.32 1.47 15.74
N LYS A 246 2.76 0.36 16.26
CA LYS A 246 2.32 -0.77 15.43
C LYS A 246 1.16 -0.41 14.48
N TYR A 247 0.46 0.70 14.71
CA TYR A 247 -0.59 1.17 13.79
C TYR A 247 -0.03 1.81 12.51
N ALA A 248 1.22 2.27 12.54
CA ALA A 248 1.93 2.78 11.37
C ALA A 248 2.80 1.67 10.76
N ALA A 249 2.91 1.66 9.44
CA ALA A 249 3.93 0.92 8.74
C ALA A 249 5.05 1.87 8.30
N ASP A 250 6.27 1.37 8.25
CA ASP A 250 7.40 2.06 7.64
C ASP A 250 8.11 1.14 6.65
N GLY A 251 8.89 1.73 5.76
CA GLY A 251 9.74 1.02 4.82
C GLY A 251 11.05 0.58 5.49
N PHE A 252 11.37 -0.70 5.40
CA PHE A 252 12.53 -1.34 6.01
C PHE A 252 12.68 -1.08 7.52
N PRO A 253 11.64 -1.35 8.34
CA PRO A 253 11.63 -0.96 9.75
C PRO A 253 12.76 -1.65 10.56
N ALA A 254 13.11 -2.90 10.24
CA ALA A 254 14.23 -3.57 10.88
C ALA A 254 15.59 -2.90 10.59
N ILE A 255 15.81 -2.38 9.37
CA ILE A 255 17.03 -1.62 9.03
C ILE A 255 17.00 -0.26 9.74
N SER A 256 15.84 0.40 9.78
CA SER A 256 15.66 1.68 10.49
C SER A 256 16.04 1.56 11.97
N ASP A 257 15.53 0.52 12.65
CA ASP A 257 15.87 0.25 14.05
C ASP A 257 17.35 -0.09 14.25
N ALA A 258 17.95 -0.87 13.34
CA ALA A 258 19.37 -1.17 13.38
C ALA A 258 20.22 0.11 13.28
N ILE A 259 19.84 1.05 12.40
CA ILE A 259 20.48 2.36 12.28
C ILE A 259 20.36 3.16 13.57
N VAL A 260 19.17 3.22 14.17
CA VAL A 260 18.94 3.93 15.44
C VAL A 260 19.78 3.34 16.57
N SER A 261 19.98 2.02 16.59
CA SER A 261 20.83 1.35 17.58
C SER A 261 22.33 1.64 17.42
N GLY A 262 22.75 2.13 16.25
CA GLY A 262 24.16 2.41 15.93
C GLY A 262 25.03 1.15 15.75
N ASN A 263 24.44 -0.04 15.64
CA ASN A 263 25.16 -1.30 15.47
C ASN A 263 25.35 -1.64 13.99
N SER A 264 26.52 -1.34 13.43
CA SER A 264 26.82 -1.59 12.01
C SER A 264 26.66 -3.06 11.60
N THR A 265 27.00 -4.01 12.48
CA THR A 265 26.82 -5.45 12.20
C THR A 265 25.35 -5.81 12.02
N GLU A 266 24.47 -5.22 12.84
CA GLU A 266 23.02 -5.42 12.69
C GLU A 266 22.49 -4.75 11.42
N ILE A 267 23.00 -3.56 11.06
CA ILE A 267 22.64 -2.90 9.79
C ILE A 267 23.01 -3.81 8.61
N GLU A 268 24.24 -4.32 8.57
CA GLU A 268 24.70 -5.23 7.51
C GLU A 268 23.85 -6.50 7.43
N TYR A 269 23.52 -7.09 8.57
CA TYR A 269 22.68 -8.28 8.65
C TYR A 269 21.27 -8.03 8.09
N GLN A 270 20.62 -6.94 8.51
CA GLN A 270 19.27 -6.58 8.05
C GLN A 270 19.27 -6.18 6.56
N VAL A 271 20.30 -5.48 6.11
CA VAL A 271 20.53 -5.17 4.68
C VAL A 271 20.68 -6.46 3.86
N ALA A 272 21.41 -7.45 4.37
CA ALA A 272 21.59 -8.73 3.68
C ALA A 272 20.25 -9.50 3.55
N ILE A 273 19.43 -9.53 4.60
CA ILE A 273 18.08 -10.11 4.55
C ILE A 273 17.23 -9.39 3.49
N ALA A 274 17.12 -8.06 3.57
CA ALA A 274 16.32 -7.29 2.63
C ALA A 274 16.78 -7.50 1.18
N THR A 275 18.09 -7.49 0.95
CA THR A 275 18.72 -7.73 -0.34
C THR A 275 18.38 -9.12 -0.89
N TYR A 276 18.45 -10.16 -0.05
CA TYR A 276 18.15 -11.53 -0.45
C TYR A 276 16.70 -11.67 -0.95
N PHE A 277 15.72 -11.19 -0.19
CA PHE A 277 14.31 -11.29 -0.55
C PHE A 277 13.94 -10.38 -1.73
N ILE A 278 14.53 -9.18 -1.87
CA ILE A 278 14.33 -8.35 -3.06
C ILE A 278 14.87 -9.04 -4.31
N ARG A 279 16.04 -9.69 -4.24
CA ARG A 279 16.56 -10.49 -5.35
C ARG A 279 15.70 -11.73 -5.64
N GLY A 280 15.12 -12.35 -4.60
CA GLY A 280 14.12 -13.41 -4.74
C GLY A 280 12.87 -12.92 -5.48
N ALA A 281 12.29 -11.80 -5.06
CA ALA A 281 11.16 -11.16 -5.71
C ALA A 281 11.46 -10.76 -7.16
N LEU A 282 12.66 -10.28 -7.45
CA LEU A 282 13.09 -10.02 -8.83
C LEU A 282 12.99 -11.28 -9.70
N SER A 283 13.37 -12.44 -9.17
CA SER A 283 13.32 -13.71 -9.92
C SER A 283 11.90 -14.12 -10.31
N THR A 284 10.87 -13.73 -9.54
CA THR A 284 9.48 -14.05 -9.86
C THR A 284 8.96 -13.27 -11.07
N LEU A 285 9.59 -12.13 -11.40
CA LEU A 285 9.24 -11.27 -12.55
C LEU A 285 10.03 -11.61 -13.82
N LYS A 286 11.06 -12.46 -13.73
CA LYS A 286 11.81 -12.88 -14.93
C LYS A 286 10.96 -13.81 -15.79
N GLU A 287 11.25 -13.82 -17.08
CA GLU A 287 10.61 -14.75 -18.00
C GLU A 287 11.01 -16.19 -17.66
N PHE A 288 10.02 -17.08 -17.60
CA PHE A 288 10.25 -18.51 -17.44
C PHE A 288 10.46 -19.13 -18.82
N ASN A 289 11.72 -19.33 -19.20
CA ASN A 289 12.04 -20.12 -20.38
C ASN A 289 11.85 -21.61 -20.03
N ASN A 290 10.90 -22.29 -20.69
CA ASN A 290 10.66 -23.75 -20.71
C ASN A 290 9.64 -24.33 -19.70
N PHE A 291 8.34 -24.21 -19.98
CA PHE A 291 7.35 -25.20 -19.48
C PHE A 291 6.85 -26.15 -20.58
N PHE A 292 7.06 -25.84 -21.86
CA PHE A 292 6.45 -26.59 -22.98
C PHE A 292 7.39 -26.82 -24.18
N SER A 293 8.71 -26.86 -23.98
CA SER A 293 9.64 -27.38 -24.99
C SER A 293 9.83 -28.89 -24.88
#